data_AF-A0A382HYR5-F1
#
_entry.id   AF-A0A382HYR5-F1
#
_cell.length_a   1.000
_cell.length_b   1.000
_cell.length_c   1.000
_cell.angle_alpha   90.00
_cell.angle_beta   90.00
_cell.angle_gamma   90.00
#
_symmetry.space_group_name_H-M   'P 1'
#
loop_
_entity.id
_entity.type
_entity.pdbx_description
1 polymer ?
#
loop_
_entity_poly.entity_id
_entity_poly.type
_entity_poly.pdbx_seq_one_letter_code
_entity_poly.pdbx_strand_id
1 'polypeptide(L)'
;MSEVFQYLDILILAVVAALVLLRLRSVLGRRTGHEKTDPSRFAYEQPQKNKDEDVIKIKPIINHKPKANEWFEKDDFLKGASNAYELIVTNFETGNKQALKPFLSDSVMKSFEEVIEQRKANEEKVEFNFIGIESSEIVNKDL
;
A
#
# COMPACT_ATOMS: atom_id res chain seq x y z
N MET A 1 -43.48 -22.26 38.61
CA MET A 1 -42.10 -21.74 38.49
C MET A 1 -41.53 -21.88 37.08
N SER A 2 -41.82 -22.95 36.32
CA SER A 2 -41.31 -23.18 34.95
C SER A 2 -41.79 -22.19 33.88
N GLU A 3 -43.04 -21.72 33.95
CA GLU A 3 -43.56 -20.78 32.94
C GLU A 3 -42.80 -19.43 32.94
N VAL A 4 -42.41 -18.93 34.12
CA VAL A 4 -41.66 -17.68 34.26
C VAL A 4 -40.28 -17.77 33.60
N PHE A 5 -39.62 -18.94 33.67
CA PHE A 5 -38.33 -19.16 33.00
C PHE A 5 -38.47 -19.23 31.47
N GLN A 6 -39.56 -19.78 30.94
CA GLN A 6 -39.80 -19.77 29.48
C GLN A 6 -40.05 -18.36 28.95
N TYR A 7 -40.81 -17.53 29.68
CA TYR A 7 -40.98 -16.13 29.31
C TYR A 7 -39.66 -15.35 29.39
N LEU A 8 -38.83 -15.66 30.39
CA LEU A 8 -37.51 -15.06 30.54
C LEU A 8 -36.59 -15.41 29.36
N ASP A 9 -36.55 -16.67 28.93
CA ASP A 9 -35.75 -17.11 27.78
C ASP A 9 -36.19 -16.44 26.48
N ILE A 10 -37.50 -16.37 26.23
CA ILE A 10 -38.06 -15.68 25.05
C ILE A 10 -37.70 -14.18 25.08
N LEU A 11 -37.75 -13.55 26.27
CA LEU A 11 -37.42 -12.14 26.44
C LEU A 11 -35.93 -11.87 26.21
N ILE A 12 -35.05 -12.73 26.73
CA ILE A 12 -33.60 -12.65 26.50
C ILE A 12 -33.28 -12.83 25.01
N LEU A 13 -33.86 -13.83 24.36
CA LEU A 13 -33.68 -14.07 22.93
C LEU A 13 -34.15 -12.88 22.09
N ALA A 14 -35.28 -12.26 22.46
CA ALA A 14 -35.79 -11.08 21.77
C ALA A 14 -34.83 -9.88 21.88
N VAL A 15 -34.25 -9.63 23.05
CA VAL A 15 -33.27 -8.55 23.26
C VAL A 15 -32.00 -8.80 22.44
N VAL A 16 -31.47 -10.03 22.46
CA VAL A 16 -30.29 -10.41 21.67
C VAL A 16 -30.56 -10.27 20.18
N ALA A 17 -31.71 -10.76 19.70
CA ALA A 17 -32.11 -10.64 18.29
C ALA A 17 -32.25 -9.18 17.85
N ALA A 18 -32.85 -8.32 18.68
CA ALA A 18 -32.94 -6.89 18.41
C ALA A 18 -31.55 -6.24 18.30
N LEU A 19 -30.62 -6.60 19.19
CA LEU A 19 -29.25 -6.09 19.17
C LEU A 19 -28.50 -6.52 17.89
N VAL A 20 -28.64 -7.79 17.49
CA VAL A 20 -28.07 -8.33 16.24
C VAL A 20 -28.64 -7.60 15.01
N LEU A 21 -29.95 -7.39 14.94
CA LEU A 21 -30.59 -6.66 13.84
C LEU A 21 -30.14 -5.19 13.76
N LEU A 22 -30.03 -4.51 14.90
CA LEU A 22 -29.53 -3.13 14.96
C LEU A 22 -28.05 -3.05 14.53
N ARG A 23 -27.22 -4.03 14.93
CA ARG A 23 -25.81 -4.09 14.54
C ARG A 23 -25.66 -4.33 13.04
N LEU A 24 -26.42 -5.25 12.46
CA LEU A 24 -26.44 -5.51 11.01
C LEU A 24 -26.89 -4.28 10.22
N ARG A 25 -27.91 -3.57 10.71
CA ARG A 25 -28.35 -2.29 10.13
C ARG A 25 -27.23 -1.24 10.17
N SER A 26 -26.46 -1.18 11.25
CA SER A 26 -25.34 -0.24 11.39
C SER A 26 -24.16 -0.57 10.46
N VAL A 27 -23.92 -1.85 10.18
CA VAL A 27 -22.81 -2.30 9.32
C VAL A 27 -23.14 -2.12 7.83
N LEU A 28 -24.38 -2.39 7.40
CA LEU A 28 -24.80 -2.17 6.00
C LEU A 28 -25.05 -0.69 5.66
N GLY A 29 -25.47 0.12 6.64
CA GLY A 29 -25.89 1.52 6.44
C GLY A 29 -24.75 2.54 6.46
N ARG A 30 -23.54 2.14 6.85
CA ARG A 30 -22.36 2.99 6.67
C ARG A 30 -21.78 2.64 5.31
N ARG A 31 -22.17 3.45 4.31
CA ARG A 31 -21.36 3.68 3.12
C ARG A 31 -19.91 3.71 3.56
N THR A 32 -19.13 2.73 3.15
CA THR A 32 -17.69 2.88 2.96
C THR A 32 -17.54 3.95 1.88
N GLY A 33 -17.68 5.20 2.33
CA GLY A 33 -17.72 6.36 1.49
C GLY A 33 -16.30 6.68 1.07
N HIS A 34 -15.98 6.27 -0.16
CA HIS A 34 -15.00 6.91 -1.03
C HIS A 34 -13.62 7.18 -0.41
N GLU A 35 -12.75 6.19 -0.47
CA GLU A 35 -11.49 6.53 -1.13
C GLU A 35 -11.69 6.12 -2.58
N LYS A 36 -11.79 7.12 -3.46
CA LYS A 36 -11.47 6.86 -4.85
C LYS A 36 -9.99 6.49 -4.82
N THR A 37 -9.68 5.20 -4.76
CA THR A 37 -8.43 4.72 -5.33
C THR A 37 -8.52 5.13 -6.78
N ASP A 38 -7.95 6.29 -7.08
CA ASP A 38 -7.82 6.74 -8.46
C ASP A 38 -6.88 5.73 -9.12
N PRO A 39 -7.40 4.79 -9.94
CA PRO A 39 -6.53 3.82 -10.62
C PRO A 39 -5.67 4.55 -11.65
N SER A 40 -5.95 5.82 -11.94
CA SER A 40 -5.23 6.68 -12.85
C SER A 40 -3.91 7.21 -12.28
N ARG A 41 -3.59 6.97 -10.99
CA ARG A 41 -2.19 7.10 -10.53
C ARG A 41 -1.30 5.94 -10.96
N PHE A 42 -1.90 4.84 -11.43
CA PHE A 42 -1.23 3.72 -12.09
C PHE A 42 -1.58 3.62 -13.58
N ALA A 43 -2.04 4.71 -14.20
CA ALA A 43 -2.04 4.81 -15.65
C ALA A 43 -0.59 5.06 -16.09
N TYR A 44 0.17 3.98 -16.30
CA TYR A 44 1.20 4.03 -17.32
C TYR A 44 0.47 4.36 -18.63
N GLU A 45 0.50 5.62 -19.07
CA GLU A 45 -0.04 6.03 -20.35
C GLU A 45 0.60 5.16 -21.44
N GLN A 46 -0.16 4.21 -21.98
CA GLN A 46 0.26 3.54 -23.20
C GLN A 46 0.20 4.57 -24.33
N PRO A 47 1.28 4.76 -25.10
CA PRO A 47 1.32 5.78 -26.13
C PRO A 47 0.29 5.47 -27.21
N GLN A 48 -0.74 6.30 -27.31
CA GLN A 48 -1.72 6.29 -28.38
C GLN A 48 -1.02 6.69 -29.70
N LYS A 49 -0.94 5.72 -30.61
CA LYS A 49 -0.43 5.89 -31.97
C LYS A 49 -1.52 6.56 -32.82
N ASN A 50 -1.47 7.87 -32.98
CA ASN A 50 -2.18 8.58 -34.05
C ASN A 50 -1.28 9.60 -34.74
N LYS A 51 -1.57 9.75 -36.03
CA LYS A 51 -0.71 10.22 -37.11
C LYS A 51 -0.73 11.73 -37.28
N ASP A 52 0.35 12.21 -37.85
CA ASP A 52 0.49 13.48 -38.59
C ASP A 52 0.46 14.78 -37.76
N GLU A 53 1.38 14.89 -36.80
CA GLU A 53 1.92 16.18 -36.39
C GLU A 53 3.44 16.11 -36.45
N ASP A 54 4.05 17.12 -37.08
CA ASP A 54 5.49 17.25 -37.26
C ASP A 54 6.19 17.05 -35.92
N VAL A 55 6.84 15.89 -35.80
CA VAL A 55 7.27 15.33 -34.52
C VAL A 55 8.41 16.21 -34.02
N ILE A 56 8.10 17.21 -33.20
CA ILE A 56 9.00 17.62 -32.14
C ILE A 56 9.16 16.35 -31.32
N LYS A 57 10.24 15.61 -31.60
CA LYS A 57 10.65 14.46 -30.81
C LYS A 57 10.82 14.99 -29.41
N ILE A 58 9.80 14.81 -28.58
CA ILE A 58 9.96 14.86 -27.14
C ILE A 58 10.75 13.60 -26.82
N LYS A 59 12.06 13.69 -27.06
CA LYS A 59 13.03 12.95 -26.27
C LYS A 59 12.57 13.11 -24.82
N PRO A 60 12.70 12.07 -23.98
CA PRO A 60 12.54 12.27 -22.55
C PRO A 60 13.28 13.56 -22.21
N ILE A 61 12.63 14.49 -21.50
CA ILE A 61 13.32 15.67 -20.98
C ILE A 61 14.22 15.14 -19.84
N ILE A 62 15.28 14.44 -20.24
CA ILE A 62 16.60 14.49 -19.63
C ILE A 62 17.26 15.82 -20.07
N ASN A 63 16.53 16.94 -19.95
CA ASN A 63 17.15 18.27 -20.00
C ASN A 63 17.59 18.71 -18.59
N HIS A 64 17.80 17.78 -17.67
CA HIS A 64 18.92 17.97 -16.76
C HIS A 64 20.15 17.72 -17.62
N LYS A 65 20.67 18.79 -18.26
CA LYS A 65 22.07 18.78 -18.63
C LYS A 65 22.80 18.43 -17.34
N PRO A 66 23.52 17.31 -17.24
CA PRO A 66 24.50 17.20 -16.19
C PRO A 66 25.46 18.36 -16.47
N LYS A 67 25.40 19.42 -15.65
CA LYS A 67 26.65 20.12 -15.37
C LYS A 67 27.57 18.99 -14.91
N ALA A 68 28.68 18.80 -15.58
CA ALA A 68 29.61 17.68 -15.43
C ALA A 68 30.25 17.58 -14.01
N ASN A 69 29.60 18.15 -13.00
CA ASN A 69 30.05 18.40 -11.66
C ASN A 69 28.95 18.13 -10.60
N GLU A 70 27.66 17.96 -10.95
CA GLU A 70 26.57 17.76 -9.98
C GLU A 70 25.55 16.71 -10.51
N TRP A 71 25.87 15.42 -10.37
CA TRP A 71 24.99 14.29 -10.76
C TRP A 71 23.89 14.00 -9.70
N PHE A 72 24.09 14.46 -8.47
CA PHE A 72 23.26 14.14 -7.33
C PHE A 72 22.46 15.36 -6.88
N GLU A 73 21.14 15.30 -7.06
CA GLU A 73 20.21 16.28 -6.52
C GLU A 73 19.57 15.72 -5.24
N LYS A 74 19.73 16.45 -4.13
CA LYS A 74 19.31 15.99 -2.79
C LYS A 74 17.82 15.76 -2.70
N ASP A 75 17.01 16.69 -3.20
CA ASP A 75 15.55 16.64 -3.07
C ASP A 75 14.97 15.50 -3.92
N ASP A 76 15.52 15.28 -5.12
CA ASP A 76 15.13 14.15 -5.97
C ASP A 76 15.50 12.81 -5.33
N PHE A 77 16.67 12.72 -4.71
CA PHE A 77 17.07 11.53 -3.96
C PHE A 77 16.13 11.24 -2.79
N LEU A 78 15.84 12.24 -1.95
CA LEU A 78 14.94 12.08 -0.79
C LEU A 78 13.53 11.66 -1.21
N LYS A 79 13.02 12.24 -2.29
CA LYS A 79 11.72 11.86 -2.87
C LYS A 79 11.73 10.42 -3.41
N GLY A 80 12.78 10.04 -4.13
CA GLY A 80 12.97 8.68 -4.63
C GLY A 80 13.09 7.65 -3.50
N ALA A 81 13.87 7.97 -2.46
CA ALA A 81 14.05 7.12 -1.29
C ALA A 81 12.74 6.90 -0.53
N SER A 82 11.95 7.96 -0.35
CA SER A 82 10.62 7.90 0.27
C SER A 82 9.69 6.95 -0.48
N ASN A 83 9.62 7.09 -1.81
CA ASN A 83 8.81 6.20 -2.65
C ASN A 83 9.30 4.75 -2.62
N ALA A 84 10.62 4.54 -2.66
CA ALA A 84 11.19 3.20 -2.60
C ALA A 84 10.88 2.53 -1.25
N TYR A 85 10.95 3.27 -0.15
CA TYR A 85 10.61 2.75 1.18
C TYR A 85 9.16 2.28 1.25
N GLU A 86 8.20 3.08 0.78
CA GLU A 86 6.79 2.69 0.72
C GLU A 86 6.58 1.40 -0.06
N LEU A 87 7.20 1.30 -1.24
CA LEU A 87 7.12 0.11 -2.08
C LEU A 87 7.74 -1.10 -1.39
N ILE A 88 8.91 -0.97 -0.77
CA ILE A 88 9.60 -2.08 -0.10
C ILE A 88 8.76 -2.60 1.06
N VAL A 89 8.33 -1.73 1.97
CA VAL A 89 7.59 -2.16 3.17
C VAL A 89 6.24 -2.77 2.78
N THR A 90 5.51 -2.14 1.86
CA THR A 90 4.21 -2.66 1.42
C THR A 90 4.33 -4.02 0.71
N ASN A 91 5.33 -4.19 -0.17
CA ASN A 91 5.54 -5.48 -0.84
C ASN A 91 6.09 -6.56 0.10
N PHE A 92 6.87 -6.18 1.12
CA PHE A 92 7.32 -7.10 2.16
C PHE A 92 6.15 -7.62 3.00
N GLU A 93 5.24 -6.74 3.42
CA GLU A 93 4.09 -7.13 4.24
C GLU A 93 3.07 -7.97 3.46
N THR A 94 2.90 -7.69 2.17
CA THR A 94 2.05 -8.50 1.28
C THR A 94 2.72 -9.77 0.76
N GLY A 95 4.01 -9.99 1.06
CA GLY A 95 4.78 -11.14 0.60
C GLY A 95 5.09 -11.16 -0.90
N ASN A 96 5.02 -10.01 -1.58
CA ASN A 96 5.29 -9.89 -3.01
C ASN A 96 6.80 -9.85 -3.31
N LYS A 97 7.43 -11.02 -3.31
CA LYS A 97 8.87 -11.18 -3.55
C LYS A 97 9.34 -10.63 -4.91
N GLN A 98 8.52 -10.73 -5.95
CA GLN A 98 8.90 -10.28 -7.30
C GLN A 98 9.08 -8.76 -7.37
N ALA A 99 8.20 -8.02 -6.71
CA ALA A 99 8.26 -6.56 -6.67
C ALA A 99 9.43 -6.04 -5.82
N LEU A 100 9.97 -6.82 -4.89
CA LEU A 100 11.10 -6.42 -4.04
C LEU A 100 12.46 -6.51 -4.75
N LYS A 101 12.59 -7.43 -5.70
CA LYS A 101 13.86 -7.74 -6.37
C LYS A 101 14.61 -6.53 -6.96
N PRO A 102 13.98 -5.54 -7.63
CA PRO A 102 14.72 -4.40 -8.17
C PRO A 102 15.18 -3.38 -7.11
N PHE A 103 14.65 -3.45 -5.88
CA PHE A 103 14.93 -2.47 -4.82
C PHE A 103 15.95 -2.98 -3.80
N LEU A 104 16.18 -4.29 -3.75
CA LEU A 104 17.00 -4.93 -2.72
C LEU A 104 18.22 -5.59 -3.36
N SER A 105 19.37 -5.46 -2.70
CA SER A 105 20.54 -6.30 -3.00
C SER A 105 20.23 -7.78 -2.69
N ASP A 106 20.91 -8.70 -3.37
CA ASP A 106 20.68 -10.14 -3.21
C ASP A 106 20.73 -10.65 -1.76
N SER A 107 21.65 -10.12 -0.94
CA SER A 107 21.76 -10.49 0.47
C SER A 107 20.53 -10.10 1.29
N VAL A 108 20.08 -8.86 1.15
CA VAL A 108 18.87 -8.33 1.81
C VAL A 108 17.61 -9.03 1.31
N MET A 109 17.52 -9.27 -0.01
CA MET A 109 16.41 -9.99 -0.60
C MET A 109 16.27 -11.37 0.03
N LYS A 110 17.37 -12.12 0.17
CA LYS A 110 17.37 -13.44 0.81
C LYS A 110 16.84 -13.40 2.24
N SER A 111 17.27 -12.42 3.04
CA SER A 111 16.76 -12.24 4.41
C SER A 111 15.26 -11.94 4.43
N PHE A 112 14.76 -11.15 3.47
CA PHE A 112 13.33 -10.84 3.37
C PHE A 112 12.52 -12.09 2.98
N GLU A 113 13.01 -12.88 2.02
CA GLU A 113 12.36 -14.12 1.59
C GLU A 113 12.22 -15.11 2.75
N GLU A 114 13.27 -15.28 3.55
CA GLU A 114 13.25 -16.16 4.73
C GLU A 114 12.14 -15.78 5.71
N VAL A 115 12.03 -14.49 6.06
CA VAL A 115 11.00 -14.00 7.00
C VAL A 115 9.59 -14.14 6.41
N ILE A 116 9.42 -13.86 5.12
CA ILE A 116 8.12 -14.04 4.43
C ILE A 116 7.71 -15.51 4.42
N GLU A 117 8.64 -16.41 4.12
CA GLU A 117 8.38 -17.85 4.07
C GLU A 117 8.09 -18.42 5.45
N GLN A 118 8.81 -17.97 6.48
CA GLN A 118 8.56 -18.36 7.86
C GLN A 118 7.16 -17.95 8.33
N ARG A 119 6.75 -16.68 8.10
CA ARG A 119 5.39 -16.23 8.43
C ARG A 119 4.32 -17.06 7.71
N LYS A 120 4.56 -17.36 6.43
CA LYS A 120 3.64 -18.18 5.64
C LYS A 120 3.54 -19.62 6.16
N ALA A 121 4.66 -20.20 6.59
CA ALA A 121 4.70 -21.54 7.18
C ALA A 121 3.97 -21.61 8.52
N ASN A 122 3.99 -20.51 9.29
CA ASN A 122 3.30 -20.38 10.55
C ASN A 122 1.81 -19.96 10.42
N GLU A 123 1.31 -19.78 9.18
CA GLU A 123 -0.04 -19.27 8.90
C GLU A 123 -0.34 -17.90 9.55
N GLU A 124 0.70 -17.10 9.78
CA GLU A 124 0.59 -15.78 10.38
C GLU A 124 0.05 -14.76 9.36
N LYS A 125 -0.89 -13.93 9.81
CA LYS A 125 -1.41 -12.80 9.04
C LYS A 125 -1.02 -11.49 9.70
N VAL A 126 -0.41 -10.60 8.93
CA VAL A 126 -0.11 -9.24 9.37
C VAL A 126 -1.18 -8.31 8.84
N GLU A 127 -1.85 -7.60 9.74
CA GLU A 127 -2.68 -6.45 9.40
C GLU A 127 -1.78 -5.22 9.28
N PHE A 128 -1.45 -4.87 8.03
CA PHE A 128 -0.58 -3.74 7.71
C PHE A 128 -1.36 -2.64 7.02
N ASN A 129 -1.14 -1.38 7.45
CA ASN A 129 -1.64 -0.20 6.77
C ASN A 129 -0.54 0.86 6.69
N PHE A 130 -0.30 1.38 5.49
CA PHE A 130 0.68 2.42 5.25
C PHE A 130 -0.01 3.78 5.18
N ILE A 131 0.32 4.69 6.10
CA ILE A 131 -0.31 6.02 6.16
C ILE A 131 0.46 7.06 5.32
N GLY A 132 1.78 6.97 5.31
CA GLY A 132 2.65 7.93 4.63
C GLY A 132 3.97 8.13 5.36
N ILE A 133 4.81 9.00 4.81
CA ILE A 133 6.12 9.36 5.38
C ILE A 133 6.04 10.83 5.83
N GLU A 134 6.27 11.07 7.12
CA GLU A 134 6.23 12.41 7.71
C GLU A 134 7.47 13.23 7.32
N SER A 135 8.65 12.60 7.31
CA SER A 135 9.91 13.26 6.97
C SER A 135 10.93 12.26 6.40
N SER A 136 11.82 12.74 5.55
CA SER A 136 12.97 11.99 5.02
C SER A 136 14.21 12.88 5.02
N GLU A 137 15.31 12.38 5.58
CA GLU A 137 16.55 13.12 5.74
C GLU A 137 17.77 12.26 5.41
N ILE A 138 18.85 12.91 4.94
CA ILE A 138 20.14 12.26 4.74
C ILE A 138 20.95 12.47 6.03
N VAL A 139 21.10 11.40 6.81
CA VAL A 139 21.83 11.43 8.10
C VAL A 139 23.34 11.37 7.88
N ASN A 140 23.79 10.53 6.94
CA ASN A 140 25.20 10.42 6.55
C ASN A 140 25.33 10.33 5.03
N LYS A 141 26.42 10.89 4.51
CA LYS A 141 26.87 10.77 3.14
C LYS A 141 28.39 10.63 3.15
N ASP A 142 28.88 9.43 2.89
CA ASP A 142 30.30 9.19 2.64
C ASP A 142 30.60 9.67 1.20
N LEU A 143 31.49 10.65 1.04
CA LEU A 143 31.99 11.14 -0.26
C LEU A 143 33.32 10.51 -0.62
#